data_AF-A0A2R8CL41-F1
#
_entry.id   AF-A0A2R8CL41-F1
#
_cell.length_a   1.000
_cell.length_b   1.000
_cell.length_c   1.000
_cell.angle_alpha   90.00
_cell.angle_beta   90.00
_cell.angle_gamma   90.00
#
_symmetry.space_group_name_H-M   'P 1'
#
loop_
_entity.id
_entity.type
_entity.pdbx_description
1 polymer ?
#
loop_
_entity_poly.entity_id
_entity_poly.type
_entity_poly.pdbx_seq_one_letter_code
_entity_poly.pdbx_strand_id
1 'polypeptide(L)'
;MSKNSHPTSDPAMQALLKRLSPSIANSFTTEQLIALASIVGARGGRVHAIDVRTTIKLPFVPFSFYLVFLMGKNRRTLNATEQYIAVFSMLLLIALTVIFLTCFIVIVLYLLKSALGIDLFSGYSTGLWDWFKT
;
A
#
# COMPACT_ATOMS: atom_id res chain seq x y z
N MET A 1 8.21 -19.78 19.57
CA MET A 1 8.31 -21.23 19.24
C MET A 1 8.18 -22.00 20.53
N SER A 2 7.15 -22.84 20.65
CA SER A 2 7.04 -23.80 21.76
C SER A 2 8.18 -24.81 21.65
N LYS A 3 8.90 -25.06 22.74
CA LYS A 3 10.19 -25.76 22.76
C LYS A 3 10.08 -27.29 22.54
N ASN A 4 8.88 -27.83 22.27
CA ASN A 4 8.59 -29.27 22.39
C ASN A 4 7.98 -29.94 21.14
N SER A 5 7.97 -29.30 19.97
CA SER A 5 7.49 -29.93 18.72
C SER A 5 8.63 -30.33 17.81
N HIS A 6 8.57 -31.54 17.22
CA HIS A 6 9.55 -32.02 16.24
C HIS A 6 9.67 -31.00 15.08
N PRO A 7 10.87 -30.71 14.53
CA PRO A 7 11.07 -29.66 13.52
C PRO A 7 10.18 -29.78 12.29
N THR A 8 9.77 -31.00 11.95
CA THR A 8 8.90 -31.32 10.81
C THR A 8 7.41 -31.07 11.08
N SER A 9 7.01 -30.72 12.31
CA SER A 9 5.63 -30.39 12.65
C SER A 9 5.23 -28.98 12.21
N ASP A 10 6.18 -28.12 11.87
CA ASP A 10 5.91 -26.76 11.37
C ASP A 10 5.37 -26.82 9.92
N PRO A 11 4.19 -26.24 9.62
CA PRO A 11 3.65 -26.18 8.27
C PRO A 11 4.60 -25.58 7.22
N ALA A 12 5.42 -24.60 7.60
CA ALA A 12 6.41 -23.99 6.73
C ALA A 12 7.55 -24.96 6.41
N MET A 13 7.96 -25.77 7.39
CA MET A 13 8.95 -26.84 7.20
C MET A 13 8.41 -27.94 6.28
N GLN A 14 7.15 -28.37 6.49
CA GLN A 14 6.53 -29.38 5.63
C GLN A 14 6.39 -28.90 4.19
N ALA A 15 5.98 -27.64 3.98
CA ALA A 15 5.88 -27.05 2.66
C ALA A 15 7.24 -26.96 1.95
N LEU A 16 8.32 -26.71 2.70
CA LEU A 16 9.69 -26.71 2.17
C LEU A 16 10.13 -28.13 1.80
N LEU A 17 9.99 -29.10 2.69
CA LEU A 17 10.43 -30.47 2.47
C LEU A 17 9.68 -31.14 1.29
N LYS A 18 8.39 -30.81 1.10
CA LYS A 18 7.59 -31.29 -0.05
C LYS A 18 8.09 -30.81 -1.41
N ARG A 19 8.94 -29.78 -1.48
CA ARG A 19 9.52 -29.29 -2.74
C ARG A 19 10.81 -30.02 -3.12
N LEU A 20 11.35 -30.84 -2.21
CA LEU A 20 12.55 -31.63 -2.44
C LEU A 20 12.16 -33.05 -2.87
N SER A 21 13.08 -33.73 -3.56
CA SER A 21 12.91 -35.16 -3.81
C SER A 21 12.88 -35.92 -2.48
N PRO A 22 12.14 -37.03 -2.36
CA PRO A 22 12.03 -37.79 -1.12
C PRO A 22 13.40 -38.22 -0.56
N SER A 23 14.35 -38.57 -1.43
CA SER A 23 15.71 -38.98 -1.02
C SER A 23 16.48 -37.85 -0.35
N ILE A 24 16.34 -36.61 -0.83
CA ILE A 24 17.01 -35.45 -0.25
C ILE A 24 16.28 -34.97 1.01
N ALA A 25 14.94 -34.92 0.99
CA ALA A 25 14.16 -34.54 2.16
C ALA A 25 14.45 -35.45 3.37
N ASN A 26 14.65 -36.75 3.14
CA ASN A 26 14.97 -37.73 4.18
C ASN A 26 16.46 -37.77 4.56
N SER A 27 17.35 -37.10 3.82
CA SER A 27 18.78 -37.05 4.13
C SER A 27 19.15 -36.03 5.21
N PHE A 28 18.23 -35.14 5.59
CA PHE A 28 18.49 -34.12 6.61
C PHE A 28 18.54 -34.72 8.01
N THR A 29 19.55 -34.32 8.79
CA THR A 29 19.63 -34.66 10.22
C THR A 29 18.71 -33.77 11.05
N THR A 30 18.41 -34.20 12.28
CA THR A 30 17.59 -33.44 13.22
C THR A 30 18.17 -32.05 13.50
N GLU A 31 19.49 -31.93 13.65
CA GLU A 31 20.19 -30.67 13.89
C GLU A 31 20.06 -29.73 12.68
N GLN A 32 20.18 -30.28 11.47
CA GLN A 32 19.97 -29.53 10.23
C GLN A 32 18.52 -29.04 10.13
N LEU A 33 17.54 -29.87 10.48
CA LEU A 33 16.13 -29.50 10.48
C LEU A 33 15.81 -28.44 11.54
N ILE A 34 16.43 -28.48 12.72
CA ILE A 34 16.30 -27.46 13.76
C ILE A 34 16.88 -26.13 13.28
N ALA A 35 18.09 -26.14 12.71
CA ALA A 35 18.72 -24.97 12.14
C ALA A 35 17.85 -24.37 11.01
N LEU A 36 17.35 -25.22 10.12
CA LEU A 36 16.46 -24.80 9.05
C LEU A 36 15.15 -24.22 9.60
N ALA A 37 14.55 -24.82 10.62
CA ALA A 37 13.32 -24.33 11.25
C ALA A 37 13.50 -22.94 11.85
N SER A 38 14.67 -22.65 12.43
CA SER A 38 14.98 -21.31 12.95
C SER A 38 15.01 -20.24 11.84
N ILE A 39 15.42 -20.60 10.63
CA ILE A 39 15.53 -19.69 9.47
C ILE A 39 14.20 -19.60 8.71
N VAL A 40 13.53 -20.73 8.53
CA VAL A 40 12.26 -20.85 7.81
C VAL A 40 11.11 -20.23 8.62
N GLY A 41 11.08 -20.46 9.94
CA GLY A 41 10.15 -19.82 10.85
C GLY A 41 10.42 -18.32 11.05
N ALA A 42 11.67 -17.87 10.91
CA ALA A 42 12.02 -16.45 10.92
C ALA A 42 11.55 -15.71 9.66
N ARG A 43 11.23 -16.43 8.57
CA ARG A 43 10.50 -15.87 7.41
C ARG A 43 9.00 -15.76 7.71
N GLY A 44 8.67 -15.32 8.93
CA GLY A 44 7.34 -14.98 9.40
C GLY A 44 6.56 -14.36 8.26
N GLY A 45 5.42 -15.01 7.97
CA GLY A 45 4.76 -15.02 6.68
C GLY A 45 4.82 -13.69 5.94
N ARG A 46 5.06 -13.77 4.63
CA ARG A 46 4.70 -12.72 3.69
C ARG A 46 3.19 -12.49 3.76
N VAL A 47 2.75 -11.77 4.77
CA VAL A 47 1.48 -11.09 4.82
C VAL A 47 1.79 -9.70 4.29
N HIS A 48 1.97 -9.60 2.97
CA HIS A 48 1.82 -8.29 2.34
C HIS A 48 0.35 -7.91 2.55
N ALA A 49 0.09 -6.77 3.19
CA ALA A 49 -1.27 -6.37 3.49
C ALA A 49 -2.09 -6.22 2.19
N ILE A 50 -1.44 -5.77 1.10
CA ILE A 50 -1.99 -5.70 -0.25
C ILE A 50 -0.87 -5.97 -1.28
N ASP A 51 -1.05 -6.95 -2.16
CA ASP A 51 -0.22 -7.22 -3.35
C ASP A 51 -1.13 -7.37 -4.57
N VAL A 52 -1.24 -6.29 -5.35
CA VAL A 52 -2.02 -6.26 -6.59
C VAL A 52 -1.05 -6.19 -7.76
N ARG A 53 -1.16 -7.16 -8.65
CA ARG A 53 -0.36 -7.24 -9.88
C ARG A 53 -1.33 -7.29 -11.04
N THR A 54 -1.19 -6.36 -11.96
CA THR A 54 -2.03 -6.32 -13.15
C THR A 54 -1.19 -6.08 -14.39
N THR A 55 -1.72 -6.55 -15.52
CA THR A 55 -1.12 -6.35 -16.83
C THR A 55 -2.15 -5.65 -17.69
N ILE A 56 -1.84 -4.43 -18.13
CA ILE A 56 -2.71 -3.66 -19.03
C ILE A 56 -2.16 -3.78 -20.44
N LYS A 57 -3.00 -4.21 -21.37
CA LYS A 57 -2.75 -4.15 -22.80
C LYS A 57 -3.60 -3.04 -23.41
N LEU A 58 -2.96 -2.12 -24.10
CA LEU A 58 -3.65 -1.10 -24.87
C LEU A 58 -3.86 -1.58 -26.31
N PRO A 59 -5.01 -1.29 -26.95
CA PRO A 59 -5.17 -1.53 -28.37
C PRO A 59 -4.04 -0.87 -29.17
N PHE A 60 -3.52 -1.57 -30.17
CA PHE A 60 -2.46 -1.09 -31.08
C PHE A 60 -1.06 -0.87 -30.45
N VAL A 61 -0.86 -1.22 -29.18
CA VAL A 61 0.47 -1.22 -28.55
C VAL A 61 1.02 -2.64 -28.52
N PRO A 62 2.21 -2.92 -29.10
CA PRO A 62 2.74 -4.28 -29.23
C PRO A 62 3.26 -4.88 -27.93
N PHE A 63 3.33 -4.10 -26.85
CA PHE A 63 3.80 -4.53 -25.54
C PHE A 63 2.74 -4.29 -24.46
N SER A 64 2.90 -4.98 -23.33
CA SER A 64 1.98 -4.89 -22.18
C SER A 64 2.62 -4.12 -21.05
N PHE A 65 1.83 -3.33 -20.33
CA PHE A 65 2.26 -2.65 -19.12
C PHE A 65 2.05 -3.58 -17.92
N TYR A 66 3.13 -3.93 -17.23
CA TYR A 66 3.06 -4.69 -15.99
C TYR A 66 3.11 -3.73 -14.80
N LEU A 67 2.01 -3.67 -14.05
CA LEU A 67 1.83 -2.78 -12.92
C LEU A 67 1.80 -3.59 -11.64
N VAL A 68 2.55 -3.14 -10.65
CA VAL A 68 2.63 -3.75 -9.33
C VAL A 68 2.33 -2.70 -8.28
N PHE A 69 1.30 -2.96 -7.48
CA PHE A 69 0.94 -2.15 -6.34
C PHE A 69 1.12 -2.97 -5.07
N LEU A 70 2.04 -2.53 -4.22
CA LEU A 70 2.33 -3.14 -2.92
C LEU A 70 2.03 -2.11 -1.84
N MET A 71 1.22 -2.50 -0.86
CA MET A 71 0.98 -1.69 0.34
C MET A 71 1.12 -2.55 1.60
N GLY A 72 1.78 -2.00 2.62
CA GLY A 72 1.98 -2.67 3.89
C GLY A 72 2.87 -1.87 4.84
N LYS A 73 2.90 -2.30 6.10
CA LYS A 73 3.77 -1.70 7.12
C LYS A 73 5.23 -1.91 6.74
N ASN A 74 5.98 -0.83 6.56
CA ASN A 74 7.42 -0.90 6.41
C ASN A 74 8.03 -1.33 7.76
N ARG A 75 8.79 -2.43 7.75
CA ARG A 75 9.50 -2.98 8.93
C ARG A 75 11.02 -2.81 8.85
N ARG A 76 11.51 -2.19 7.77
CA ARG A 76 12.93 -1.94 7.55
C ARG A 76 13.36 -0.70 8.34
N THR A 77 14.62 -0.68 8.76
CA THR A 77 15.28 0.55 9.19
C THR A 77 15.50 1.44 7.97
N LEU A 78 14.95 2.65 8.01
CA LEU A 78 15.09 3.61 6.92
C LEU A 78 16.43 4.33 7.00
N ASN A 79 17.09 4.51 5.85
CA ASN A 79 18.24 5.42 5.75
C ASN A 79 17.78 6.89 5.91
N ALA A 80 18.68 7.80 6.29
CA ALA A 80 18.38 9.21 6.51
C ALA A 80 17.64 9.84 5.31
N THR A 81 18.12 9.59 4.08
CA THR A 81 17.47 10.08 2.86
C THR A 81 16.04 9.56 2.68
N GLU A 82 15.81 8.28 2.97
CA GLU A 82 14.46 7.68 2.87
C GLU A 82 13.52 8.28 3.92
N GLN A 83 14.03 8.58 5.11
CA GLN A 83 13.26 9.28 6.16
C GLN A 83 12.88 10.70 5.70
N TYR A 84 13.81 11.46 5.14
CA TYR A 84 13.50 12.79 4.61
C TYR A 84 12.46 12.75 3.49
N ILE A 85 12.58 11.82 2.55
CA ILE A 85 11.61 11.64 1.46
C ILE A 85 10.24 11.24 2.03
N ALA A 86 10.19 10.34 3.03
CA ALA A 86 8.96 9.93 3.68
C ALA A 86 8.26 11.11 4.39
N VAL A 87 9.01 11.91 5.15
CA VAL A 87 8.46 13.10 5.82
C VAL A 87 8.01 14.14 4.80
N PHE A 88 8.83 14.44 3.79
CA PHE A 88 8.49 15.39 2.74
C PHE A 88 7.23 14.97 1.98
N SER A 89 7.14 13.72 1.54
CA SER A 89 5.95 13.20 0.85
C SER A 89 4.70 13.24 1.72
N MET A 90 4.82 12.94 3.02
CA MET A 90 3.73 13.06 3.97
C MET A 90 3.26 14.52 4.11
N LEU A 91 4.19 15.46 4.29
CA LEU A 91 3.87 16.88 4.39
C LEU A 91 3.23 17.42 3.10
N LEU A 92 3.75 17.02 1.94
CA LEU A 92 3.20 17.38 0.64
C LEU A 92 1.75 16.89 0.50
N LEU A 93 1.47 15.64 0.88
CA LEU A 93 0.14 15.06 0.82
C LEU A 93 -0.84 15.78 1.76
N ILE A 94 -0.40 16.12 2.98
CA ILE A 94 -1.19 16.92 3.93
C ILE A 94 -1.48 18.30 3.34
N ALA A 95 -0.47 18.99 2.80
CA ALA A 95 -0.63 20.31 2.21
C ALA A 95 -1.63 20.32 1.05
N LEU A 96 -1.50 19.36 0.12
CA LEU A 96 -2.43 19.19 -0.99
C LEU A 96 -3.85 18.92 -0.51
N THR A 97 -4.02 18.09 0.53
CA THR A 97 -5.32 17.80 1.12
C THR A 97 -5.95 19.04 1.75
N VAL A 98 -5.17 19.82 2.50
CA VAL A 98 -5.65 21.06 3.13
C VAL A 98 -6.04 22.09 2.08
N ILE A 99 -5.24 22.27 1.02
CA ILE A 99 -5.57 23.17 -0.09
C ILE A 99 -6.88 22.73 -0.75
N PHE A 100 -7.01 21.44 -1.07
CA PHE A 100 -8.21 20.89 -1.68
C PHE A 100 -9.45 21.12 -0.82
N LEU A 101 -9.39 20.80 0.49
CA LEU A 101 -10.50 21.01 1.42
C LEU A 101 -10.85 22.49 1.56
N THR A 102 -9.84 23.37 1.61
CA THR A 102 -10.06 24.82 1.71
C THR A 102 -10.77 25.34 0.46
N CYS A 103 -10.28 24.98 -0.73
CA CYS A 103 -10.94 25.35 -1.99
C CYS A 103 -12.37 24.81 -2.05
N PHE A 104 -12.59 23.56 -1.64
CA PHE A 104 -13.91 22.94 -1.60
C PHE A 104 -14.86 23.71 -0.67
N ILE A 105 -14.43 24.04 0.55
CA ILE A 105 -15.22 24.82 1.51
C ILE A 105 -15.56 26.20 0.94
N VAL A 106 -14.58 26.90 0.33
CA VAL A 106 -14.82 28.21 -0.29
C VAL A 106 -15.87 28.12 -1.39
N ILE A 107 -15.81 27.08 -2.23
CA ILE A 107 -16.81 26.86 -3.29
C ILE A 107 -18.19 26.61 -2.68
N VAL A 108 -18.30 25.73 -1.66
CA VAL A 108 -19.57 25.44 -1.01
C VAL A 108 -20.18 26.68 -0.35
N LEU A 109 -19.37 27.46 0.37
CA LEU A 109 -19.81 28.73 0.97
C LEU A 109 -20.24 29.74 -0.09
N TYR A 110 -19.52 29.81 -1.22
CA TYR A 110 -19.91 30.66 -2.35
C TYR A 110 -21.26 30.24 -2.94
N LEU A 111 -21.52 28.95 -3.10
CA LEU A 111 -22.79 28.47 -3.62
C LEU A 111 -23.93 28.74 -2.62
N LEU A 112 -23.69 28.48 -1.33
CA LEU A 112 -24.68 28.75 -0.27
C LEU A 112 -25.06 30.23 -0.19
N LYS A 113 -24.08 31.14 -0.19
CA LYS A 113 -24.38 32.58 -0.17
C LYS A 113 -25.12 33.02 -1.43
N SER A 114 -24.83 32.41 -2.59
CA SER A 114 -25.52 32.73 -3.84
C SER A 114 -26.95 32.19 -3.86
N ALA A 115 -27.20 31.03 -3.25
CA ALA A 115 -28.54 30.48 -3.06
C ALA A 115 -29.40 31.34 -2.11
N LEU A 116 -28.78 31.92 -1.08
CA LEU A 116 -29.44 32.84 -0.14
C LEU A 116 -29.66 34.25 -0.70
N GLY A 117 -29.17 34.54 -1.90
CA GLY A 117 -29.26 35.87 -2.52
C GLY A 117 -28.42 36.94 -1.82
N ILE A 118 -27.42 36.56 -1.02
CA ILE A 118 -26.54 37.50 -0.32
C ILE A 118 -25.51 38.04 -1.31
N ASP A 119 -25.55 39.35 -1.54
CA ASP A 119 -24.54 40.04 -2.34
C ASP A 119 -23.46 40.66 -1.44
N LEU A 120 -22.24 40.13 -1.54
CA LEU A 120 -21.07 40.62 -0.81
C LEU A 120 -20.27 41.64 -1.62
N PHE A 121 -20.40 41.64 -2.94
CA PHE A 121 -19.65 42.48 -3.86
C PHE A 121 -20.59 43.00 -4.94
N SER A 122 -21.03 44.25 -4.78
CA SER A 122 -21.96 44.90 -5.70
C SER A 122 -21.47 44.83 -7.14
N GLY A 123 -22.21 44.10 -7.98
CA GLY A 123 -21.96 43.99 -9.42
C GLY A 123 -20.91 42.95 -9.84
N TYR A 124 -20.41 42.10 -8.93
CA TYR A 124 -19.48 41.02 -9.28
C TYR A 124 -19.95 39.65 -8.78
N SER A 125 -20.10 38.69 -9.68
CA SER A 125 -20.32 37.28 -9.36
C SER A 125 -19.33 36.42 -10.15
N THR A 126 -18.86 35.32 -9.55
CA THR A 126 -17.94 34.39 -10.22
C THR A 126 -18.63 33.49 -11.25
N GLY A 127 -19.96 33.60 -11.46
CA GLY A 127 -20.72 32.80 -12.42
C GLY A 127 -20.92 31.31 -12.06
N LEU A 128 -20.26 30.79 -11.02
CA LEU A 128 -20.36 29.37 -10.62
C LEU A 128 -21.80 28.97 -10.24
N TRP A 129 -22.56 29.88 -9.64
CA TRP A 129 -23.95 29.64 -9.26
C TRP A 129 -24.87 29.50 -10.48
N ASP A 130 -24.61 30.24 -11.56
CA ASP A 130 -25.42 30.18 -12.76
C ASP A 130 -25.14 28.89 -13.55
N TRP A 131 -23.89 28.39 -13.54
CA TRP A 131 -23.57 27.05 -14.03
C TRP A 131 -24.25 25.95 -13.21
N PHE A 132 -24.35 26.10 -11.89
CA PHE A 132 -25.02 25.11 -11.03
C PHE A 132 -26.54 25.07 -11.20
N LYS A 133 -27.18 26.21 -11.48
CA LYS A 133 -28.63 26.31 -11.71
C LYS A 133 -29.05 25.88 -13.13
N THR A 134 -28.11 25.78 -14.07
CA THR A 134 -28.38 25.33 -15.45
C THR A 134 -28.57 23.82 -15.47
#